data_AF-A0A059JFU9-F1
#
_entry.id   AF-A0A059JFU9-F1
#
_cell.length_a   1.000
_cell.length_b   1.000
_cell.length_c   1.000
_cell.angle_alpha   90.00
_cell.angle_beta   90.00
_cell.angle_gamma   90.00
#
_symmetry.space_group_name_H-M   'P 1'
#
loop_
_entity.id
_entity.type
_entity.pdbx_description
1 polymer ?
#
loop_
_entity_poly.entity_id
_entity_poly.type
_entity_poly.pdbx_seq_one_letter_code
_entity_poly.pdbx_strand_id
1 'polypeptide(L)'
;MGALKYVEELQKKKQSDVMRFLLRVRCWELRQLNVIHRASRPSRPDKARRLGYKAKQGYVIYRIRVRRGGRKRTARKGATYGKPTNQGVNQLKYQRSLRSTAEERVGKRCANLRVLNSYWINQDSTYKYYEIILVDPQHKAIRKDPRINWIVNPVHKVNGSWGHAQYVEYTADLPSSTANPVVSLPPARSPVVSTRATATTRQPLADGRPGSDSTPRTSGDTVKCNEWFGLCGFSILLSCFTKILLSYSPKHAQLLTSC
;
A
#
# COMPACT_ATOMS: atom_id res chain seq x y z
N MET A 1 35.63 11.68 -14.74
CA MET A 1 34.80 10.83 -13.85
C MET A 1 34.37 11.68 -12.64
N GLY A 2 33.07 11.80 -12.33
CA GLY A 2 32.58 12.73 -11.30
C GLY A 2 32.72 12.20 -9.86
N ALA A 3 32.82 13.09 -8.87
CA ALA A 3 32.99 12.72 -7.44
C ALA A 3 31.95 11.70 -6.93
N LEU A 4 30.68 11.85 -7.32
CA LEU A 4 29.60 10.93 -6.92
C LEU A 4 29.81 9.50 -7.45
N LYS A 5 30.54 9.34 -8.56
CA LYS A 5 30.85 8.03 -9.13
C LYS A 5 31.85 7.27 -8.24
N TYR A 6 32.86 7.95 -7.71
CA TYR A 6 33.81 7.34 -6.76
C TYR A 6 33.11 6.91 -5.47
N VAL A 7 32.20 7.74 -4.94
CA VAL A 7 31.40 7.37 -3.76
C VAL A 7 30.53 6.14 -4.03
N GLU A 8 29.95 6.04 -5.22
CA GLU A 8 29.21 4.84 -5.62
C GLU A 8 30.09 3.59 -5.64
N GLU A 9 31.26 3.64 -6.28
CA GLU A 9 32.18 2.48 -6.35
C GLU A 9 32.67 2.04 -4.97
N LEU A 10 32.96 3.01 -4.09
CA LEU A 10 33.32 2.74 -2.70
C LEU A 10 32.19 2.02 -1.95
N GLN A 11 30.93 2.42 -2.18
CA GLN A 11 29.74 1.79 -1.59
C GLN A 11 29.39 0.42 -2.19
N LYS A 12 29.93 0.06 -3.36
CA LYS A 12 29.82 -1.31 -3.87
C LYS A 12 30.73 -2.24 -3.08
N LYS A 13 31.95 -1.81 -2.74
CA LYS A 13 32.94 -2.57 -1.96
C LYS A 13 32.73 -2.46 -0.44
N LYS A 14 31.54 -2.81 0.06
CA LYS A 14 31.18 -2.69 1.50
C LYS A 14 32.01 -3.55 2.45
N GLN A 15 32.66 -4.59 1.93
CA GLN A 15 33.49 -5.51 2.70
C GLN A 15 34.93 -5.01 2.91
N SER A 16 35.33 -3.95 2.21
CA SER A 16 36.63 -3.29 2.46
C SER A 16 36.72 -2.75 3.89
N ASP A 17 37.93 -2.70 4.43
CA ASP A 17 38.14 -2.32 5.84
C ASP A 17 37.70 -0.89 6.12
N VAL A 18 37.94 0.04 5.19
CA VAL A 18 37.45 1.42 5.27
C VAL A 18 35.93 1.45 5.43
N MET A 19 35.20 0.72 4.58
CA MET A 19 33.74 0.71 4.64
C MET A 19 33.20 0.00 5.87
N ARG A 20 33.81 -1.11 6.28
CA ARG A 20 33.45 -1.81 7.52
C ARG A 20 33.64 -0.92 8.74
N PHE A 21 34.75 -0.21 8.83
CA PHE A 21 35.02 0.74 9.89
C PHE A 21 33.94 1.84 9.96
N LEU A 22 33.68 2.51 8.83
CA LEU A 22 32.66 3.55 8.76
C LEU A 22 31.25 3.05 9.11
N LEU A 23 30.89 1.83 8.66
CA LEU A 23 29.60 1.23 8.98
C LEU A 23 29.51 0.84 10.46
N ARG A 24 30.59 0.39 11.10
CA ARG A 24 30.57 0.08 12.55
C ARG A 24 30.35 1.34 13.38
N VAL A 25 31.12 2.40 13.14
CA VAL A 25 30.99 3.69 13.85
C VAL A 25 29.58 4.26 13.64
N ARG A 26 29.08 4.27 12.41
CA ARG A 26 27.73 4.75 12.11
C ARG A 26 26.65 3.89 12.75
N CYS A 27 26.83 2.56 12.83
CA CYS A 27 25.87 1.68 13.49
C CYS A 27 25.75 2.01 14.98
N TRP A 28 26.88 2.31 15.62
CA TRP A 28 26.89 2.74 17.01
C TRP A 28 26.11 4.04 17.23
N GLU A 29 26.35 5.08 16.41
CA GLU A 29 25.57 6.34 16.47
C GLU A 29 24.06 6.09 16.29
N LEU A 30 23.69 5.31 15.28
CA LEU A 30 22.28 5.01 14.95
C LEU A 30 21.56 4.19 16.04
N ARG A 31 22.30 3.47 16.91
CA ARG A 31 21.71 2.77 18.06
C ARG A 31 21.29 3.72 19.17
N GLN A 32 22.06 4.79 19.38
CA GLN A 32 21.77 5.80 20.41
C GLN A 32 20.59 6.69 20.02
N LEU A 33 20.36 6.89 18.73
CA LEU A 33 19.23 7.68 18.23
C LEU A 33 17.88 6.96 18.43
N ASN A 34 16.82 7.78 18.48
CA ASN A 34 15.43 7.32 18.53
C ASN A 34 15.05 6.46 17.31
N VAL A 35 13.99 5.67 17.45
CA VAL A 35 13.52 4.73 16.41
C VAL A 35 13.26 5.43 15.07
N ILE A 36 12.64 6.61 15.12
CA ILE A 36 12.40 7.51 13.98
C ILE A 36 13.07 8.83 14.32
N HIS A 37 14.03 9.25 13.51
CA HIS A 37 14.82 10.46 13.72
C HIS A 37 14.91 11.28 12.44
N ARG A 38 14.73 12.60 12.52
CA ARG A 38 14.88 13.50 11.37
C ARG A 38 16.36 13.77 11.11
N ALA A 39 16.86 13.38 9.94
CA ALA A 39 18.23 13.68 9.54
C ALA A 39 18.31 15.08 8.90
N SER A 40 19.38 15.81 9.19
CA SER A 40 19.65 17.12 8.56
C SER A 40 20.10 16.99 7.11
N ARG A 41 20.88 15.94 6.79
CA ARG A 41 21.45 15.68 5.47
C ARG A 41 21.45 14.18 5.17
N PRO A 42 21.41 13.76 3.89
CA PRO A 42 21.52 12.36 3.53
C PRO A 42 22.90 11.83 3.93
N SER A 43 22.94 10.65 4.55
CA SER A 43 24.22 9.98 4.82
C SER A 43 24.89 9.50 3.52
N ARG A 44 24.09 9.30 2.46
CA ARG A 44 24.52 8.86 1.14
C ARG A 44 23.95 9.76 0.03
N PRO A 45 24.61 10.88 -0.30
CA PRO A 45 24.10 11.82 -1.30
C PRO A 45 24.07 11.23 -2.72
N ASP A 46 24.97 10.28 -3.03
CA ASP A 46 25.00 9.52 -4.29
C ASP A 46 23.69 8.78 -4.54
N LYS A 47 23.27 7.96 -3.57
CA LYS A 47 22.10 7.10 -3.68
C LYS A 47 20.82 7.91 -3.54
N ALA A 48 20.79 8.90 -2.65
CA ALA A 48 19.64 9.78 -2.47
C ALA A 48 19.31 10.52 -3.77
N ARG A 49 20.31 11.10 -4.46
CA ARG A 49 20.11 11.81 -5.73
C ARG A 49 19.57 10.92 -6.84
N ARG A 50 20.05 9.67 -6.93
CA ARG A 50 19.53 8.68 -7.89
C ARG A 50 18.05 8.35 -7.66
N LEU A 51 17.62 8.36 -6.40
CA LEU A 51 16.25 8.07 -5.99
C LEU A 51 15.34 9.31 -5.97
N GLY A 52 15.83 10.45 -6.48
CA GLY A 52 15.01 11.66 -6.67
C GLY A 52 15.18 12.75 -5.59
N TYR A 53 16.10 12.59 -4.63
CA TYR A 53 16.42 13.67 -3.69
C TYR A 53 17.11 14.84 -4.41
N LYS A 54 16.68 16.05 -4.08
CA LYS A 54 17.34 17.29 -4.48
C LYS A 54 17.57 18.15 -3.24
N ALA A 55 18.72 18.83 -3.19
CA ALA A 55 19.06 19.74 -2.11
C ALA A 55 18.33 21.09 -2.31
N LYS A 56 17.01 21.08 -2.12
CA LYS A 56 16.15 22.26 -2.11
C LYS A 56 15.15 22.14 -0.97
N GLN A 57 14.57 23.28 -0.57
CA GLN A 57 13.57 23.27 0.49
C GLN A 57 12.34 22.44 0.08
N GLY A 58 11.74 21.76 1.06
CA GLY A 58 10.63 20.83 0.85
C GLY A 58 11.04 19.35 0.72
N TYR A 59 12.33 19.04 0.62
CA TYR A 59 12.83 17.67 0.82
C TYR A 59 13.27 17.47 2.27
N VAL A 60 12.86 16.35 2.87
CA VAL A 60 13.22 15.98 4.24
C VAL A 60 13.67 14.53 4.26
N ILE A 61 14.63 14.22 5.14
CA ILE A 61 15.14 12.85 5.28
C ILE A 61 14.87 12.38 6.70
N TYR A 62 14.35 11.16 6.81
CA TYR A 62 14.15 10.49 8.08
C TYR A 62 14.96 9.20 8.14
N ARG A 63 15.63 8.98 9.26
CA ARG A 63 16.27 7.72 9.63
C ARG A 63 15.28 6.89 10.42
N ILE A 64 15.15 5.61 10.07
CA ILE A 64 14.35 4.65 10.83
C ILE A 64 15.11 3.35 11.01
N ARG A 65 14.94 2.76 12.19
CA ARG A 65 15.35 1.37 12.46
C ARG A 65 14.15 0.43 12.42
N VAL A 66 14.31 -0.69 11.72
CA VAL A 66 13.33 -1.78 11.65
C VAL A 66 13.97 -3.06 12.15
N ARG A 67 13.28 -3.76 13.06
CA ARG A 67 13.78 -5.01 13.64
C ARG A 67 13.87 -6.09 12.55
N ARG A 68 14.98 -6.81 12.54
CA ARG A 68 15.22 -7.95 11.67
C ARG A 68 14.49 -9.19 12.18
N GLY A 69 14.31 -10.16 11.29
CA GLY A 69 13.74 -11.46 11.61
C GLY A 69 12.45 -11.76 10.83
N GLY A 70 11.85 -12.90 11.16
CA GLY A 70 10.55 -13.31 10.64
C GLY A 70 9.39 -12.61 11.36
N ARG A 71 8.16 -12.96 10.95
CA ARG A 71 6.95 -12.50 11.60
C ARG A 71 6.37 -13.65 12.43
N LYS A 72 6.28 -13.47 13.75
CA LYS A 72 5.51 -14.38 14.59
C LYS A 72 4.01 -14.11 14.40
N ARG A 73 3.18 -15.15 14.26
CA ARG A 73 1.73 -14.99 14.29
C ARG A 73 1.28 -14.54 15.69
N THR A 74 0.37 -13.59 15.74
CA THR A 74 -0.31 -13.20 16.98
C THR A 74 -1.31 -14.29 17.34
N ALA A 75 -0.92 -15.19 18.25
CA ALA A 75 -1.79 -16.23 18.79
C ALA A 75 -1.58 -16.30 20.31
N ARG A 76 -2.68 -16.33 21.08
CA ARG A 76 -2.62 -16.42 22.54
C ARG A 76 -1.95 -17.75 22.92
N LYS A 77 -0.85 -17.69 23.67
CA LYS A 77 -0.02 -18.86 24.04
C LYS A 77 0.46 -19.72 22.84
N GLY A 78 0.44 -19.19 21.62
CA GLY A 78 0.76 -19.97 20.41
C GLY A 78 -0.32 -20.98 19.98
N ALA A 79 -1.47 -20.99 20.64
CA ALA A 79 -2.59 -21.86 20.27
C ALA A 79 -3.35 -21.27 19.08
N THR A 80 -3.30 -21.98 17.95
CA THR A 80 -4.06 -21.68 16.73
C THR A 80 -5.09 -22.77 16.51
N TYR A 81 -6.36 -22.39 16.39
CA TYR A 81 -7.46 -23.33 16.18
C TYR A 81 -7.67 -23.60 14.68
N GLY A 82 -8.23 -24.77 14.36
CA GLY A 82 -8.54 -25.20 12.99
C GLY A 82 -7.54 -26.20 12.41
N LYS A 83 -7.53 -26.30 11.07
CA LYS A 83 -6.77 -27.32 10.34
C LYS A 83 -5.27 -27.27 10.65
N PRO A 84 -4.56 -28.42 10.73
CA PRO A 84 -3.12 -28.49 11.01
C PRO A 84 -2.25 -27.59 10.11
N THR A 85 -2.65 -27.41 8.85
CA THR A 85 -1.96 -26.54 7.89
C THR A 85 -1.86 -25.08 8.34
N ASN A 86 -2.84 -24.60 9.10
CA ASN A 86 -2.90 -23.24 9.60
C ASN A 86 -2.28 -23.08 10.98
N GLN A 87 -1.69 -24.12 11.58
CA GLN A 87 -1.21 -24.07 12.95
C GLN A 87 0.21 -23.51 13.13
N GLY A 88 0.92 -23.21 12.04
CA GLY A 88 2.27 -22.62 12.11
C GLY A 88 2.32 -21.24 12.78
N VAL A 89 3.29 -21.03 13.69
CA VAL A 89 3.44 -19.76 14.43
C VAL A 89 4.77 -19.04 14.17
N ASN A 90 5.90 -19.75 14.27
CA ASN A 90 7.24 -19.13 14.33
C ASN A 90 7.91 -18.93 12.97
N GLN A 91 7.78 -19.89 12.05
CA GLN A 91 8.54 -19.88 10.78
C GLN A 91 7.88 -19.03 9.68
N LEU A 92 6.84 -18.26 10.03
CA LEU A 92 6.14 -17.39 9.09
C LEU A 92 7.02 -16.20 8.69
N LYS A 93 6.98 -15.88 7.38
CA LYS A 93 7.66 -14.72 6.80
C LYS A 93 6.65 -13.63 6.51
N TYR A 94 7.08 -12.38 6.65
CA TYR A 94 6.24 -11.26 6.29
C TYR A 94 6.20 -11.11 4.77
N GLN A 95 5.02 -10.83 4.22
CA GLN A 95 4.82 -10.72 2.78
C GLN A 95 5.48 -9.46 2.19
N ARG A 96 5.62 -8.39 2.98
CA ARG A 96 6.27 -7.15 2.55
C ARG A 96 7.72 -7.12 3.03
N SER A 97 8.56 -6.39 2.31
CA SER A 97 9.96 -6.18 2.71
C SER A 97 10.08 -5.28 3.94
N LEU A 98 11.21 -5.39 4.66
CA LEU A 98 11.53 -4.51 5.79
C LEU A 98 11.65 -3.03 5.35
N ARG A 99 12.04 -2.79 4.09
CA ARG A 99 12.09 -1.46 3.48
C ARG A 99 10.69 -0.84 3.36
N SER A 100 9.71 -1.61 2.85
CA SER A 100 8.31 -1.16 2.78
C SER A 100 7.72 -0.91 4.17
N THR A 101 8.06 -1.75 5.15
CA THR A 101 7.66 -1.54 6.55
C THR A 101 8.25 -0.25 7.13
N ALA A 102 9.49 0.09 6.74
CA ALA A 102 10.16 1.33 7.15
C ALA A 102 9.43 2.57 6.60
N GLU A 103 9.12 2.55 5.31
CA GLU A 103 8.36 3.62 4.62
C GLU A 103 6.98 3.82 5.25
N GLU A 104 6.25 2.73 5.51
CA GLU A 104 4.92 2.80 6.13
C GLU A 104 4.97 3.43 7.54
N ARG A 105 5.96 3.06 8.35
CA ARG A 105 6.13 3.63 9.70
C ARG A 105 6.44 5.13 9.66
N VAL A 106 7.31 5.57 8.75
CA VAL A 106 7.63 6.99 8.59
C VAL A 106 6.43 7.76 8.02
N GLY A 107 5.73 7.21 7.02
CA GLY A 107 4.53 7.81 6.45
C GLY A 107 3.42 7.99 7.48
N LYS A 108 3.23 7.02 8.40
CA LYS A 108 2.29 7.16 9.52
C LYS A 108 2.71 8.25 10.52
N ARG A 109 4.00 8.37 10.81
CA ARG A 109 4.51 9.41 11.73
C ARG A 109 4.44 10.80 11.12
N CYS A 110 4.68 10.93 9.83
CA CYS A 110 4.71 12.18 9.08
C CYS A 110 3.57 12.24 8.05
N ALA A 111 2.32 12.19 8.50
CA ALA A 111 1.15 12.08 7.63
C ALA A 111 0.98 13.24 6.63
N ASN A 112 1.52 14.42 6.97
CA ASN A 112 1.46 15.61 6.12
C ASN A 112 2.47 15.56 4.95
N LEU A 113 3.52 14.74 5.08
CA LEU A 113 4.56 14.59 4.08
C LEU A 113 4.23 13.42 3.14
N ARG A 114 4.89 13.40 1.98
CA ARG A 114 4.77 12.35 0.97
C ARG A 114 6.07 11.56 0.90
N VAL A 115 6.00 10.24 1.01
CA VAL A 115 7.16 9.36 0.85
C VAL A 115 7.46 9.24 -0.65
N LEU A 116 8.68 9.60 -1.03
CA LEU A 116 9.16 9.48 -2.41
C LEU A 116 9.86 8.14 -2.61
N ASN A 117 10.87 7.87 -1.79
CA ASN A 117 11.65 6.65 -1.88
C ASN A 117 12.45 6.43 -0.58
N SER A 118 13.11 5.29 -0.46
CA SER A 118 14.00 4.97 0.65
C SER A 118 15.24 4.21 0.21
N TYR A 119 16.28 4.22 1.03
CA TYR A 119 17.48 3.42 0.79
C TYR A 119 18.09 2.88 2.09
N TRP A 120 18.82 1.77 1.95
CA TRP A 120 19.56 1.15 3.05
C TRP A 120 20.82 1.96 3.39
N ILE A 121 21.06 2.12 4.69
CA ILE A 121 22.25 2.80 5.22
C ILE A 121 23.17 1.79 5.88
N ASN A 122 22.60 0.96 6.76
CA ASN A 122 23.36 0.11 7.66
C ASN A 122 22.52 -1.05 8.19
N GLN A 123 23.18 -2.08 8.73
CA GLN A 123 22.53 -3.19 9.43
C GLN A 123 23.35 -3.66 10.62
N ASP A 124 22.65 -4.01 11.68
CA ASP A 124 23.17 -4.73 12.85
C ASP A 124 22.51 -6.11 12.90
N SER A 125 22.91 -6.97 13.82
CA SER A 125 22.25 -8.24 14.15
C SER A 125 20.74 -8.09 14.35
N THR A 126 20.33 -7.07 15.10
CA THR A 126 18.94 -6.89 15.55
C THR A 126 18.12 -5.97 14.64
N TYR A 127 18.75 -4.97 14.01
CA TYR A 127 18.04 -3.92 13.25
C TYR A 127 18.62 -3.69 11.85
N LYS A 128 17.77 -3.26 10.92
CA LYS A 128 18.18 -2.63 9.65
C LYS A 128 17.80 -1.16 9.69
N TYR A 129 18.69 -0.32 9.18
CA TYR A 129 18.54 1.13 9.15
C TYR A 129 18.29 1.62 7.73
N TYR A 130 17.24 2.41 7.56
CA TYR A 130 16.84 3.01 6.30
C TYR A 130 16.75 4.52 6.41
N GLU A 131 17.09 5.20 5.33
CA GLU A 131 16.84 6.63 5.15
C GLU A 131 15.68 6.76 4.15
N ILE A 132 14.62 7.44 4.57
CA ILE A 132 13.42 7.68 3.77
C ILE A 132 13.47 9.14 3.31
N ILE A 133 13.29 9.33 2.01
CA ILE A 133 13.14 10.64 1.37
C ILE A 133 11.66 11.00 1.40
N LEU A 134 11.35 12.07 2.11
CA LEU A 134 10.04 12.68 2.20
C LEU A 134 10.03 14.01 1.45
N VAL A 135 8.86 14.35 0.92
CA VAL A 135 8.58 15.61 0.24
C VAL A 135 7.40 16.30 0.91
N ASP A 136 7.52 17.59 1.14
CA ASP A 136 6.44 18.43 1.61
C ASP A 136 5.61 18.97 0.43
N PRO A 137 4.36 18.51 0.24
CA PRO A 137 3.52 18.99 -0.85
C PRO A 137 3.03 20.43 -0.68
N GLN A 138 3.05 20.98 0.55
CA GLN A 138 2.59 22.36 0.81
C GLN A 138 3.66 23.40 0.45
N HIS A 139 4.93 22.98 0.30
CA HIS A 139 6.01 23.90 0.04
C HIS A 139 6.00 24.45 -1.40
N LYS A 140 6.10 25.79 -1.53
CA LYS A 140 6.18 26.51 -2.82
C LYS A 140 7.25 25.94 -3.79
N ALA A 141 8.44 25.59 -3.30
CA ALA A 141 9.54 25.05 -4.09
C ALA A 141 9.28 23.64 -4.67
N ILE A 142 8.32 22.90 -4.10
CA ILE A 142 7.86 21.61 -4.64
C ILE A 142 6.74 21.85 -5.66
N ARG A 143 5.76 22.69 -5.31
CA ARG A 143 4.61 22.99 -6.18
C ARG A 143 5.01 23.67 -7.50
N LYS A 144 6.03 24.54 -7.46
CA LYS A 144 6.54 25.24 -8.65
C LYS A 144 7.45 24.39 -9.53
N ASP A 145 8.00 23.28 -9.03
CA ASP A 145 8.94 22.46 -9.82
C ASP A 145 8.17 21.43 -10.66
N PRO A 146 8.20 21.53 -12.01
CA PRO A 146 7.46 20.65 -12.89
C PRO A 146 7.91 19.18 -12.83
N ARG A 147 9.11 18.89 -12.31
CA ARG A 147 9.64 17.51 -12.25
C ARG A 147 9.03 16.68 -11.12
N ILE A 148 8.58 17.34 -10.05
CA ILE A 148 8.09 16.67 -8.83
C ILE A 148 6.66 17.06 -8.47
N ASN A 149 6.09 18.11 -9.10
CA ASN A 149 4.75 18.62 -8.79
C ASN A 149 3.65 17.55 -8.81
N TRP A 150 3.81 16.48 -9.58
CA TRP A 150 2.88 15.35 -9.64
C TRP A 150 2.56 14.80 -8.25
N ILE A 151 3.52 14.76 -7.31
CA ILE A 151 3.34 14.21 -5.96
C ILE A 151 2.38 15.03 -5.08
N VAL A 152 2.08 16.26 -5.48
CA VAL A 152 1.18 17.18 -4.76
C VAL A 152 -0.28 16.78 -4.96
N ASN A 153 -0.60 16.11 -6.08
CA ASN A 153 -1.97 15.73 -6.39
C ASN A 153 -2.56 14.83 -5.28
N PRO A 154 -3.85 14.99 -4.94
CA PRO A 154 -4.47 14.26 -3.85
C PRO A 154 -4.48 12.73 -4.06
N VAL A 155 -4.37 12.27 -5.31
CA VAL A 155 -4.24 10.85 -5.68
C VAL A 155 -3.01 10.19 -5.03
N HIS A 156 -1.93 10.95 -4.81
CA HIS A 156 -0.71 10.43 -4.18
C HIS A 156 -0.73 10.54 -2.64
N LYS A 157 -1.88 10.93 -2.05
CA LYS A 157 -2.10 10.85 -0.61
C LYS A 157 -2.33 9.40 -0.20
N VAL A 158 -1.38 8.84 0.53
CA VAL A 158 -1.56 7.52 1.13
C VAL A 158 -2.42 7.65 2.39
N ASN A 159 -3.70 7.29 2.30
CA ASN A 159 -4.61 7.17 3.44
C ASN A 159 -4.45 5.77 4.07
N GLY A 160 -3.59 5.61 5.06
CA GLY A 160 -3.43 4.32 5.74
C GLY A 160 -2.68 3.24 4.91
N SER A 161 -2.60 2.03 5.48
CA SER A 161 -1.69 0.91 5.14
C SER A 161 -1.80 0.28 3.74
N TRP A 162 -2.35 0.99 2.76
CA TRP A 162 -2.24 0.64 1.35
C TRP A 162 -0.79 0.82 0.98
N GLY A 163 -0.05 -0.29 1.07
CA GLY A 163 1.39 -0.29 0.94
C GLY A 163 1.76 0.27 -0.41
N HIS A 164 2.23 1.51 -0.43
CA HIS A 164 3.02 2.15 -1.49
C HIS A 164 2.82 1.55 -2.89
N ALA A 165 1.58 1.45 -3.37
CA ALA A 165 1.26 0.78 -4.64
C ALA A 165 1.86 1.54 -5.84
N GLN A 166 2.35 2.77 -5.64
CA GLN A 166 2.93 3.58 -6.70
C GLN A 166 4.46 3.48 -6.85
N TYR A 167 5.18 2.69 -6.05
CA TYR A 167 6.60 2.39 -6.30
C TYR A 167 7.01 0.94 -5.94
N VAL A 168 6.09 -0.02 -6.14
CA VAL A 168 6.37 -1.47 -6.03
C VAL A 168 7.05 -1.98 -7.30
N GLU A 169 8.12 -1.35 -7.74
CA GLU A 169 9.03 -1.96 -8.72
C GLU A 169 10.24 -2.62 -8.03
N TYR A 170 10.39 -2.45 -6.70
CA TYR A 170 11.55 -2.96 -5.95
C TYR A 170 11.34 -4.33 -5.26
N THR A 171 10.26 -5.05 -5.54
CA THR A 171 10.14 -6.48 -5.17
C THR A 171 10.33 -7.43 -6.34
N ALA A 172 10.56 -6.89 -7.54
CA ALA A 172 11.07 -7.64 -8.66
C ALA A 172 12.47 -7.06 -8.96
N ASP A 173 13.50 -7.65 -8.35
CA ASP A 173 14.80 -7.66 -9.02
C ASP A 173 14.56 -8.47 -10.31
N LEU A 174 14.11 -7.81 -11.38
CA LEU A 174 14.10 -8.41 -12.72
C LEU A 174 15.57 -8.47 -13.15
N PRO A 175 16.22 -9.64 -13.19
CA PRO A 175 17.48 -9.74 -13.91
C PRO A 175 17.17 -9.40 -15.37
N SER A 176 17.82 -8.37 -15.90
CA SER A 176 17.91 -8.13 -17.34
C SER A 176 18.75 -9.26 -17.95
N SER A 177 18.12 -10.42 -18.12
CA SER A 177 18.62 -11.57 -18.84
C SER A 177 17.43 -12.03 -19.66
N THR A 178 17.58 -11.93 -20.97
CA THR A 178 16.63 -12.38 -21.98
C THR A 178 16.42 -13.89 -21.82
N ALA A 179 15.53 -14.28 -20.93
CA ALA A 179 15.00 -15.63 -20.77
C ALA A 179 13.72 -15.55 -19.95
N ASN A 180 12.57 -15.80 -20.58
CA ASN A 180 11.27 -15.85 -19.93
C ASN A 180 11.29 -16.90 -18.80
N PRO A 181 10.78 -16.56 -17.60
CA PRO A 181 9.44 -17.06 -17.27
C PRO A 181 8.68 -16.14 -16.31
N VAL A 182 7.78 -15.30 -16.82
CA VAL A 182 6.66 -14.76 -16.03
C VAL A 182 5.46 -14.63 -16.96
N VAL A 183 4.47 -15.50 -16.79
CA VAL A 183 3.09 -15.16 -17.13
C VAL A 183 2.79 -13.89 -16.35
N SER A 184 2.59 -12.79 -17.08
CA SER A 184 2.33 -11.44 -16.60
C SER A 184 1.61 -11.42 -15.25
N LEU A 185 2.25 -10.87 -14.21
CA LEU A 185 1.55 -10.53 -12.98
C LEU A 185 0.57 -9.38 -13.30
N PRO A 186 -0.74 -9.62 -13.27
CA PRO A 186 -1.73 -8.60 -13.63
C PRO A 186 -1.84 -7.53 -12.53
N PRO A 187 -2.42 -6.35 -12.85
CA PRO A 187 -2.61 -5.30 -11.86
C PRO A 187 -3.52 -5.79 -10.73
N ALA A 188 -2.93 -5.94 -9.54
CA ALA A 188 -3.50 -6.47 -8.31
C ALA A 188 -3.89 -7.97 -8.34
N ARG A 189 -3.53 -8.69 -7.28
CA ARG A 189 -3.88 -10.12 -7.07
C ARG A 189 -5.38 -10.36 -6.86
N SER A 190 -6.17 -9.35 -6.50
CA SER A 190 -7.60 -9.48 -6.18
C SER A 190 -8.58 -9.38 -7.36
N PRO A 191 -8.44 -8.47 -8.35
CA PRO A 191 -9.42 -8.37 -9.45
C PRO A 191 -9.55 -9.64 -10.29
N VAL A 192 -8.48 -10.42 -10.44
CA VAL A 192 -8.49 -11.66 -11.23
C VAL A 192 -9.27 -12.79 -10.55
N VAL A 193 -9.26 -12.85 -9.22
CA VAL A 193 -10.10 -13.81 -8.48
C VAL A 193 -11.58 -13.50 -8.69
N SER A 194 -11.93 -12.21 -8.76
CA SER A 194 -13.30 -11.78 -9.01
C SER A 194 -13.77 -12.11 -10.42
N THR A 195 -12.94 -11.95 -11.46
CA THR A 195 -13.36 -12.22 -12.85
C THR A 195 -13.45 -13.69 -13.19
N ARG A 196 -12.62 -14.55 -12.57
CA ARG A 196 -12.72 -16.01 -12.74
C ARG A 196 -13.84 -16.65 -11.91
N ALA A 197 -14.15 -16.10 -10.74
CA ALA A 197 -15.22 -16.63 -9.88
C ALA A 197 -16.63 -16.48 -10.51
N THR A 198 -16.83 -15.50 -11.39
CA THR A 198 -18.12 -15.30 -12.09
C THR A 198 -18.35 -16.28 -13.25
N ALA A 199 -17.34 -17.06 -13.65
CA ALA A 199 -17.41 -17.95 -14.83
C ALA A 199 -17.84 -19.39 -14.50
N THR A 200 -18.37 -19.66 -13.30
CA THR A 200 -18.90 -20.99 -12.92
C THR A 200 -20.37 -20.91 -12.56
N THR A 201 -21.22 -20.59 -13.54
CA THR A 201 -22.59 -21.11 -13.54
C THR A 201 -22.48 -22.55 -14.04
N ARG A 202 -22.62 -23.53 -13.14
CA ARG A 202 -22.70 -24.94 -13.52
C ARG A 202 -23.91 -25.13 -14.43
N GLN A 203 -23.71 -25.71 -15.61
CA GLN A 203 -24.82 -26.26 -16.38
C GLN A 203 -25.44 -27.42 -15.58
N PRO A 204 -26.77 -27.51 -15.46
CA PRO A 204 -27.39 -28.69 -14.86
C PRO A 204 -27.11 -29.91 -15.76
N LEU A 205 -26.48 -30.93 -15.18
CA LEU A 205 -26.24 -32.22 -15.84
C LEU A 205 -27.61 -32.91 -15.98
N ALA A 206 -28.05 -33.13 -17.22
CA ALA A 206 -29.26 -33.86 -17.52
C ALA A 206 -28.96 -35.36 -17.51
N ASP A 207 -29.21 -36.03 -16.38
CA ASP A 207 -29.23 -37.49 -16.31
C ASP A 207 -30.68 -37.98 -16.44
N GLY A 208 -31.07 -38.33 -17.66
CA GLY A 208 -32.34 -39.01 -17.94
C GLY A 208 -32.23 -40.52 -17.75
N ARG A 209 -33.17 -41.12 -17.02
CA ARG A 209 -33.57 -42.54 -17.18
C ARG A 209 -34.88 -42.59 -17.96
N PRO A 210 -35.10 -43.61 -18.82
CA PRO A 210 -36.26 -43.64 -19.72
C PRO A 210 -37.53 -44.09 -18.99
N GLY A 211 -38.62 -43.38 -19.20
CA GLY A 211 -39.96 -43.73 -18.73
C GLY A 211 -41.02 -42.77 -19.26
N SER A 212 -41.62 -43.16 -20.39
CA SER A 212 -42.93 -42.80 -20.95
C SER A 212 -43.38 -41.32 -21.06
N ASP A 213 -43.49 -40.89 -22.33
CA ASP A 213 -44.61 -40.19 -22.96
C ASP A 213 -45.00 -38.77 -22.51
N SER A 214 -44.54 -37.76 -23.28
CA SER A 214 -45.39 -36.99 -24.21
C SER A 214 -44.61 -35.90 -24.93
N THR A 215 -44.89 -35.76 -26.22
CA THR A 215 -44.26 -34.86 -27.23
C THR A 215 -44.75 -33.40 -27.14
N PRO A 216 -44.09 -32.45 -27.87
CA PRO A 216 -43.79 -31.09 -27.42
C PRO A 216 -44.60 -29.98 -28.12
N ARG A 217 -44.45 -28.71 -27.67
CA ARG A 217 -44.56 -27.46 -28.46
C ARG A 217 -43.69 -26.36 -27.81
N THR A 218 -42.55 -25.95 -28.40
CA THR A 218 -42.35 -24.77 -29.29
C THR A 218 -42.84 -23.45 -28.68
N SER A 219 -42.13 -22.33 -28.64
CA SER A 219 -40.86 -21.87 -29.18
C SER A 219 -40.76 -20.36 -28.85
N GLY A 220 -39.55 -19.81 -28.76
CA GLY A 220 -39.26 -18.38 -28.94
C GLY A 220 -39.30 -17.52 -27.67
N ASP A 221 -38.46 -16.51 -27.48
CA ASP A 221 -37.25 -16.09 -28.17
C ASP A 221 -36.52 -15.12 -27.22
N THR A 222 -35.20 -15.14 -27.30
CA THR A 222 -34.28 -14.19 -26.67
C THR A 222 -34.54 -12.76 -27.13
N VAL A 223 -34.66 -11.80 -26.20
CA VAL A 223 -34.31 -10.40 -26.49
C VAL A 223 -33.52 -9.78 -25.34
N LYS A 224 -32.37 -9.22 -25.74
CA LYS A 224 -31.42 -8.39 -24.99
C LYS A 224 -32.12 -7.28 -24.20
N CYS A 225 -31.69 -7.04 -22.98
CA CYS A 225 -32.00 -5.80 -22.25
C CYS A 225 -30.69 -5.05 -22.01
N ASN A 226 -30.38 -4.13 -22.91
CA ASN A 226 -29.54 -2.98 -22.61
C ASN A 226 -30.13 -1.78 -23.36
N GLU A 227 -30.28 -0.69 -22.62
CA GLU A 227 -30.77 0.63 -23.03
C GLU A 227 -32.26 0.68 -23.39
N TRP A 228 -33.07 1.23 -22.49
CA TRP A 228 -33.84 2.46 -22.72
C TRP A 228 -34.38 2.93 -21.36
N PHE A 229 -33.77 4.03 -20.91
CA PHE A 229 -34.39 5.18 -20.26
C PHE A 229 -35.59 4.95 -19.33
N GLY A 230 -35.37 5.32 -18.06
CA GLY A 230 -36.05 6.48 -17.48
C GLY A 230 -37.57 6.47 -17.57
N LEU A 231 -38.21 6.09 -16.45
CA LEU A 231 -39.49 6.61 -15.93
C LEU A 231 -39.99 5.64 -14.84
N CYS A 232 -39.28 5.49 -13.73
CA CYS A 232 -39.85 4.83 -12.51
C CYS A 232 -39.08 5.16 -11.21
N GLY A 233 -38.24 6.20 -11.20
CA GLY A 233 -37.40 6.54 -10.06
C GLY A 233 -37.91 7.68 -9.17
N PHE A 234 -39.12 8.21 -9.41
CA PHE A 234 -39.59 9.42 -8.75
C PHE A 234 -40.73 9.21 -7.73
N SER A 235 -41.23 7.98 -7.55
CA SER A 235 -42.39 7.70 -6.66
C SER A 235 -42.03 7.02 -5.32
N ILE A 236 -40.80 6.54 -5.15
CA ILE A 236 -40.42 5.75 -3.94
C ILE A 236 -39.64 6.59 -2.91
N LEU A 237 -39.16 7.78 -3.28
CA LEU A 237 -38.41 8.67 -2.36
C LEU A 237 -39.29 9.70 -1.63
N LEU A 238 -40.55 9.88 -2.02
CA LEU A 238 -41.45 10.86 -1.36
C LEU A 238 -42.33 10.23 -0.26
N SER A 239 -42.44 8.91 -0.19
CA SER A 239 -43.23 8.18 0.82
C SER A 239 -42.43 7.79 2.07
N CYS A 240 -41.10 7.85 2.03
CA CYS A 240 -40.25 7.61 3.21
C CYS A 240 -39.83 8.90 3.95
N PHE A 241 -39.92 10.07 3.33
CA PHE A 241 -39.51 11.33 3.97
C PHE A 241 -40.58 11.92 4.91
N THR A 242 -41.86 11.54 4.75
CA THR A 242 -42.97 12.01 5.60
C THR A 242 -43.22 11.16 6.85
N LYS A 243 -42.54 10.03 7.04
CA LYS A 243 -42.67 9.18 8.25
C LYS A 243 -41.57 9.35 9.31
N ILE A 244 -40.53 10.14 9.06
CA ILE A 244 -39.45 10.40 10.05
C ILE A 244 -39.57 11.79 10.70
N LEU A 245 -40.30 12.73 10.08
CA LEU A 245 -40.49 14.10 10.62
C LEU A 245 -41.65 14.23 11.65
N LEU A 246 -42.36 13.14 11.98
CA LEU A 246 -43.52 13.15 12.90
C LEU A 246 -43.27 12.41 14.22
N SER A 247 -42.01 12.16 14.58
CA SER A 247 -41.67 11.42 15.82
C SER A 247 -40.73 12.15 16.76
N TYR A 248 -40.49 13.46 16.60
CA TYR A 248 -39.71 14.22 17.58
C TYR A 248 -40.26 15.63 17.81
N SER A 249 -40.46 15.95 19.10
CA SER A 249 -40.89 17.21 19.73
C SER A 249 -42.41 17.31 19.97
N PRO A 250 -42.91 17.72 21.16
CA PRO A 250 -42.34 18.78 22.01
C PRO A 250 -42.44 18.60 23.55
N LYS A 251 -41.40 19.00 24.28
CA LYS A 251 -41.53 19.59 25.63
C LYS A 251 -40.54 20.75 25.76
N HIS A 252 -41.06 21.88 26.23
CA HIS A 252 -40.39 23.16 26.52
C HIS A 252 -40.08 24.09 25.35
N ALA A 253 -41.06 24.94 25.00
CA ALA A 253 -40.84 26.31 24.55
C ALA A 253 -42.13 27.14 24.68
N GLN A 254 -42.45 27.54 25.91
CA GLN A 254 -43.21 28.78 26.15
C GLN A 254 -42.56 29.45 27.35
N LEU A 255 -42.03 30.65 27.13
CA LEU A 255 -41.94 31.79 28.05
C LEU A 255 -40.83 32.71 27.54
N LEU A 256 -41.24 33.71 26.78
CA LEU A 256 -40.60 34.99 26.42
C LEU A 256 -41.57 35.54 25.36
N THR A 257 -42.59 36.34 25.69
CA THR A 257 -42.51 37.75 26.09
C THR A 257 -43.84 38.24 26.68
N SER A 258 -43.79 39.35 27.44
CA SER A 258 -44.90 40.20 27.96
C SER A 258 -45.58 39.83 29.30
N CYS A 259 -44.92 40.19 30.41
CA CYS A 259 -45.38 41.03 31.53
C CYS A 259 -44.26 41.12 32.58
#